data_AF-A0A0N5ACY5-F1
#
_entry.id   AF-A0A0N5ACY5-F1
#
_cell.length_a   1.000
_cell.length_b   1.000
_cell.length_c   1.000
_cell.angle_alpha   90.00
_cell.angle_beta   90.00
_cell.angle_gamma   90.00
#
_symmetry.space_group_name_H-M   'P 1'
#
loop_
_entity.id
_entity.type
_entity.pdbx_description
1 polymer ?
#
loop_
_entity_poly.entity_id
_entity_poly.type
_entity_poly.pdbx_seq_one_letter_code
_entity_poly.pdbx_strand_id
1 'polypeptide(L)' 'MKLKFKKIIVPEQDGAEKVVALNWTANGRKIAVVISDRNIQLFDENGTRRDKFATKPMDSKVGEVFEH' A
#
# COMPACT_ATOMS: atom_id res chain seq x y z
N MET A 1 24.26 15.06 -11.33
CA MET A 1 23.09 14.14 -11.38
C MET A 1 21.99 14.81 -12.19
N LYS A 2 21.52 14.21 -13.29
CA LYS A 2 20.35 14.71 -14.05
C LYS A 2 19.15 13.84 -13.71
N LEU A 3 18.25 14.34 -12.87
CA LEU A 3 17.01 13.64 -12.50
C LEU A 3 16.00 13.83 -13.63
N LYS A 4 15.39 12.73 -14.11
CA LYS A 4 14.29 12.80 -15.07
C LYS A 4 13.02 12.30 -14.39
N PHE A 5 11.98 13.12 -14.40
CA PHE A 5 10.64 12.70 -14.01
C PHE A 5 10.15 11.59 -14.97
N LYS A 6 9.73 10.44 -14.42
CA LYS A 6 9.27 9.29 -15.21
C LYS A 6 7.74 9.31 -15.36
N LYS A 7 7.01 9.30 -14.25
CA LYS A 7 5.55 9.25 -14.21
C LYS A 7 5.02 9.47 -12.79
N ILE A 8 3.73 9.81 -12.71
CA ILE A 8 2.91 9.67 -11.51
C ILE A 8 2.34 8.24 -11.51
N ILE A 9 2.45 7.50 -10.39
CA ILE A 9 1.88 6.13 -10.27
C ILE A 9 0.51 6.12 -9.56
N VAL A 10 0.28 7.10 -8.69
CA VAL A 10 -0.99 7.34 -8.01
C VAL A 10 -1.24 8.84 -8.15
N PRO A 11 -2.26 9.27 -8.93
CA PRO A 11 -2.59 10.68 -9.04
C PRO A 11 -3.14 11.20 -7.71
N GLU A 12 -3.35 12.50 -7.62
CA GLU A 12 -4.10 13.09 -6.50
C GLU A 12 -5.40 12.32 -6.27
N GLN A 13 -5.68 12.02 -5.00
CA GLN A 13 -6.88 11.29 -4.59
C GLN A 13 -7.74 12.21 -3.74
N ASP A 14 -9.00 12.37 -4.10
CA ASP A 14 -9.99 13.07 -3.30
C ASP A 14 -10.62 12.13 -2.26
N GLY A 15 -10.93 12.67 -1.09
CA GLY A 15 -11.71 11.98 -0.06
C GLY A 15 -11.01 10.77 0.57
N ALA A 16 -11.62 9.60 0.45
CA ALA A 16 -11.32 8.41 1.28
C ALA A 16 -10.21 7.49 0.74
N GLU A 17 -9.57 7.80 -0.40
CA GLU A 17 -8.45 7.01 -0.96
C GLU A 17 -7.08 7.69 -0.72
N LYS A 18 -6.87 8.24 0.48
CA LYS A 18 -5.61 8.90 0.84
C LYS A 18 -4.45 7.89 0.91
N VAL A 19 -3.31 8.22 0.29
CA VAL A 19 -2.06 7.48 0.48
C VAL A 19 -1.53 7.70 1.89
N VAL A 20 -1.33 6.62 2.64
CA VAL A 20 -0.87 6.67 4.04
C VAL A 20 0.56 6.16 4.22
N ALA A 21 1.03 5.28 3.34
CA ALA A 21 2.41 4.79 3.38
C ALA A 21 2.87 4.26 2.02
N LEU A 22 4.19 4.20 1.83
CA LEU A 22 4.86 3.71 0.63
C LEU A 22 6.09 2.88 1.02
N ASN A 23 6.35 1.78 0.31
CA ASN A 23 7.59 1.04 0.49
C ASN A 23 8.05 0.33 -0.79
N TRP A 24 9.36 0.36 -1.06
CA TRP A 24 9.98 -0.35 -2.17
C TRP A 24 10.50 -1.72 -1.71
N THR A 25 10.41 -2.72 -2.58
CA THR A 25 11.18 -3.96 -2.36
C THR A 25 12.67 -3.65 -2.37
N ALA A 26 13.47 -4.44 -1.64
CA ALA A 26 14.92 -4.21 -1.51
C ALA A 26 15.66 -4.19 -2.87
N ASN A 27 15.14 -4.90 -3.87
CA ASN A 27 15.68 -4.91 -5.24
C ASN A 27 15.14 -3.76 -6.13
N GLY A 28 14.30 -2.87 -5.61
CA GLY A 28 13.73 -1.72 -6.32
C GLY A 28 12.76 -2.05 -7.46
N ARG A 29 12.35 -3.32 -7.62
CA ARG A 29 11.49 -3.74 -8.75
C ARG A 29 10.00 -3.56 -8.52
N LYS A 30 9.58 -3.44 -7.27
CA LYS A 30 8.17 -3.23 -6.93
C LYS A 30 8.05 -2.18 -5.84
N ILE A 31 6.93 -1.45 -5.89
CA ILE A 31 6.53 -0.53 -4.83
C ILE A 31 5.12 -0.91 -4.36
N ALA A 32 4.95 -0.97 -3.05
CA ALA A 32 3.64 -1.06 -2.41
C ALA A 32 3.19 0.35 -2.02
N VAL A 33 1.97 0.70 -2.43
CA VAL A 33 1.28 1.91 -2.01
C VAL A 33 0.15 1.50 -1.07
N VAL A 34 0.20 2.01 0.16
CA VAL A 34 -0.87 1.80 1.14
C VAL A 34 -1.81 3.00 1.07
N ILE A 35 -3.07 2.70 0.79
CA ILE A 35 -4.20 3.62 0.80
C ILE A 35 -4.99 3.39 2.10
N SER A 36 -5.78 4.37 2.52
CA SER A 36 -6.79 4.22 3.58
C SER A 36 -7.70 3.01 3.36
N ASP A 37 -8.40 2.61 4.42
CA ASP A 37 -9.20 1.37 4.47
C ASP A 37 -8.40 0.10 4.19
N ARG A 38 -7.11 0.14 4.55
CA ARG A 38 -6.20 -1.02 4.52
C ARG A 38 -6.00 -1.58 3.10
N ASN A 39 -6.18 -0.75 2.09
CA ASN A 39 -6.02 -1.15 0.70
C ASN A 39 -4.57 -1.00 0.26
N ILE A 40 -3.98 -2.06 -0.28
CA ILE A 40 -2.60 -2.05 -0.78
C ILE A 40 -2.64 -2.24 -2.30
N GLN A 41 -2.02 -1.31 -3.01
CA GLN A 41 -1.78 -1.39 -4.45
C GLN A 41 -0.30 -1.68 -4.71
N LEU A 42 -0.02 -2.72 -5.51
CA LEU A 42 1.34 -3.10 -5.87
C LEU A 42 1.64 -2.66 -7.30
N PHE A 43 2.76 -1.97 -7.50
CA PHE A 43 3.23 -1.53 -8.82
C PHE A 43 4.60 -2.13 -9.13
N ASP A 44 4.88 -2.35 -10.40
CA ASP A 44 6.21 -2.74 -10.88
C ASP A 44 7.15 -1.53 -11.08
N GLU A 45 8.38 -1.78 -11.53
CA GLU A 45 9.40 -0.75 -11.83
C GLU A 45 9.01 0.25 -12.93
N ASN A 46 7.99 -0.07 -13.72
CA ASN A 46 7.43 0.78 -14.75
C ASN A 46 6.19 1.54 -14.26
N GLY A 47 5.83 1.35 -12.99
CA GLY A 47 4.67 1.94 -12.34
C GLY A 47 3.35 1.37 -12.86
N THR A 48 3.36 0.16 -13.41
CA THR A 48 2.14 -0.54 -13.82
C THR A 48 1.57 -1.26 -12.61
N ARG A 49 0.28 -1.05 -12.31
CA ARG A 49 -0.38 -1.74 -11.20
C ARG A 49 -0.46 -3.23 -11.52
N ARG A 50 0.15 -4.05 -10.68
CA ARG A 50 0.21 -5.51 -10.80
C ARG A 50 -0.81 -6.21 -9.93
N ASP A 51 -1.13 -5.62 -8.79
CA ASP A 51 -2.03 -6.23 -7.81
C ASP A 51 -2.74 -5.18 -6.94
N LYS A 52 -3.84 -5.58 -6.31
CA LYS A 52 -4.59 -4.82 -5.31
C LYS A 52 -5.18 -5.79 -4.29
N PHE A 53 -4.82 -5.62 -3.02
CA PHE A 53 -5.33 -6.47 -1.94
C PHE A 53 -5.55 -5.67 -0.65
N ALA A 54 -6.51 -6.10 0.16
CA ALA A 54 -6.73 -5.54 1.49
C ALA A 54 -5.87 -6.27 2.53
N THR A 55 -5.37 -5.57 3.55
CA THR A 55 -4.76 -6.26 4.69
C THR A 55 -5.83 -6.98 5.49
N LYS A 56 -5.56 -8.19 5.95
CA LYS A 56 -6.41 -8.85 6.95
C LYS A 56 -6.46 -7.98 8.22
N PRO A 57 -7.62 -7.81 8.86
CA PRO A 57 -7.67 -7.30 10.22
C PRO A 57 -6.76 -8.16 11.11
N MET A 58 -6.06 -7.54 12.07
CA MET A 58 -5.52 -8.29 13.19
C MET A 58 -6.72 -8.94 13.88
N ASP A 59 -6.71 -10.27 13.98
CA ASP A 59 -7.82 -11.08 14.46
C ASP A 59 -8.40 -10.50 15.77
N SER A 60 -9.71 -10.23 15.82
CA SER A 60 -10.38 -9.72 17.03
C SER A 60 -10.47 -10.76 18.16
N LYS A 61 -9.87 -11.95 18.01
CA LYS A 61 -9.87 -13.02 19.03
C LYS A 61 -8.85 -12.89 20.16
N VAL A 62 -8.15 -11.77 20.30
CA VAL A 62 -7.36 -11.49 21.53
C VAL A 62 -8.28 -10.75 22.52
N GLY A 63 -9.26 -11.46 23.07
CA GLY A 63 -10.24 -10.87 23.98
C GLY A 63 -11.22 -11.84 24.65
N GLU A 64 -11.10 -13.16 24.47
CA GLU A 64 -11.78 -14.10 25.36
C GLU A 64 -11.06 -14.05 26.72
N VAL A 65 -11.56 -13.18 27.58
CA VAL A 65 -11.25 -13.17 29.01
C VAL A 65 -11.58 -14.56 29.52
N PHE A 66 -10.57 -15.30 29.97
CA PHE A 66 -10.77 -16.49 30.77
C PHE A 66 -11.37 -16.03 32.11
N GLU A 67 -12.70 -16.00 32.21
CA GLU A 67 -13.38 -15.99 33.51
C GLU A 67 -13.21 -17.38 34.14
N HIS A 68 -12.83 -17.37 35.42
CA HIS A 68 -12.53 -18.52 36.24
C HIS A 68 -13.53 -18.62 37.40
#